data_AF-A0A1G3XYE9-F1
#
_entry.id   AF-A0A1G3XYE9-F1
#
_cell.length_a   1.000
_cell.length_b   1.000
_cell.length_c   1.000
_cell.angle_alpha   90.00
_cell.angle_beta   90.00
_cell.angle_gamma   90.00
#
_symmetry.space_group_name_H-M   'P 1'
#
loop_
_entity.id
_entity.type
_entity.pdbx_description
1 polymer ?
#
loop_
_entity_poly.entity_id
_entity_poly.type
_entity_poly.pdbx_seq_one_letter_code
_entity_poly.pdbx_strand_id
1 'polypeptide(L)'
;MQRILPVEIVEANALENKADVMFYFTGLTHVPALDRNTFLPGAVGDHLTSAGGVLFGGSQMSSLAWLQAGATGSYGAVVEPCNFPAKFPVPAIVMAHYLQGETLIEAYWKSVQMPGQGLFIGEPLARPFAGIRQHVGDGGMTIAARLLTPGLYDVQAAPSMMGPYRSVGRLQVGQGTREIRLGLIPPAYYRFVRRDATPTR
;
A
#
# COMPACT_ATOMS: atom_id res chain seq x y z
N MET A 1 -19.20 5.87 4.35
CA MET A 1 -17.95 5.36 3.71
C MET A 1 -17.05 4.84 4.83
N GLN A 2 -16.75 3.54 4.91
CA GLN A 2 -15.83 3.00 5.93
C GLN A 2 -14.41 3.53 5.67
N ARG A 3 -13.73 4.04 6.71
CA ARG A 3 -12.35 4.53 6.59
C ARG A 3 -11.40 3.34 6.37
N ILE A 4 -10.72 3.30 5.21
CA ILE A 4 -9.78 2.24 4.82
C ILE A 4 -8.54 2.19 5.73
N LEU A 5 -8.21 3.30 6.40
CA LEU A 5 -7.36 3.41 7.59
C LEU A 5 -7.87 4.51 8.52
N PRO A 6 -7.68 4.39 9.86
CA PRO A 6 -7.66 5.57 10.70
C PRO A 6 -6.46 6.43 10.29
N VAL A 7 -6.72 7.61 9.74
CA VAL A 7 -5.69 8.58 9.36
C VAL A 7 -5.84 9.79 10.27
N GLU A 8 -4.74 10.20 10.90
CA GLU A 8 -4.61 11.49 11.56
C GLU A 8 -3.99 12.46 10.54
N ILE A 9 -4.68 13.56 10.23
CA ILE A 9 -4.09 14.64 9.45
C ILE A 9 -3.46 15.61 10.46
N VAL A 10 -2.15 15.76 10.38
CA VAL A 10 -1.38 16.65 11.26
C VAL A 10 -1.00 17.90 10.47
N GLU A 11 -1.55 19.05 10.84
CA GLU A 11 -1.18 20.35 10.29
C GLU A 11 0.05 20.90 11.01
N ALA A 12 1.22 20.36 10.67
CA ALA A 12 2.50 20.81 11.20
C ALA A 12 3.59 20.72 10.13
N ASN A 13 4.64 21.53 10.28
CA ASN A 13 5.81 21.44 9.40
C ASN A 13 6.55 20.10 9.58
N ALA A 14 6.55 19.54 10.79
CA ALA A 14 7.14 18.23 11.04
C ALA A 14 6.36 17.38 12.04
N LEU A 15 6.49 16.07 11.86
CA LEU A 15 6.14 15.09 12.88
C LEU A 15 7.33 14.91 13.82
N GLU A 16 7.07 14.89 15.12
CA GLU A 16 8.07 14.62 16.14
C GLU A 16 7.52 13.63 17.17
N ASN A 17 8.39 12.74 17.66
CA ASN A 17 8.10 11.79 18.74
C ASN A 17 6.90 10.87 18.45
N LYS A 18 6.63 10.57 17.17
CA LYS A 18 5.62 9.59 16.76
C LYS A 18 6.24 8.18 16.78
N ALA A 19 5.54 7.21 17.36
CA ALA A 19 6.05 5.85 17.55
C ALA A 19 5.59 4.84 16.47
N ASP A 20 4.74 5.29 15.54
CA ASP A 20 3.94 4.44 14.66
C ASP A 20 3.78 5.04 13.26
N VAL A 21 4.81 5.71 12.75
CA VAL A 21 4.75 6.35 11.43
C VAL A 21 4.71 5.30 10.32
N MET A 22 3.62 5.28 9.55
CA MET A 22 3.46 4.42 8.37
C MET A 22 3.58 5.20 7.05
N PHE A 23 3.09 6.43 7.02
CA PHE A 23 3.09 7.29 5.84
C PHE A 23 3.48 8.70 6.25
N TYR A 24 4.50 9.29 5.61
CA TYR A 24 4.89 10.67 5.85
C TYR A 24 5.23 11.39 4.55
N PHE A 25 4.28 12.18 4.05
CA PHE A 25 4.46 12.99 2.84
C PHE A 25 4.50 14.47 3.21
N THR A 26 5.46 15.22 2.68
CA THR A 26 5.60 16.67 2.90
C THR A 26 6.16 17.38 1.68
N GLY A 27 6.06 18.71 1.65
CA GLY A 27 6.63 19.57 0.61
C GLY A 27 7.91 20.32 1.05
N LEU A 28 8.44 20.04 2.25
CA LEU A 28 9.61 20.72 2.77
C LEU A 28 10.90 20.29 2.05
N THR A 29 11.81 21.25 1.82
CA THR A 29 13.15 20.96 1.27
C THR A 29 14.06 20.24 2.27
N HIS A 30 13.80 20.42 3.56
CA HIS A 30 14.46 19.75 4.67
C HIS A 30 13.41 19.41 5.71
N VAL A 31 13.33 18.13 6.10
CA VAL A 31 12.36 17.67 7.09
C VAL A 31 13.07 17.67 8.46
N PRO A 32 12.70 18.57 9.38
CA PRO A 32 13.35 18.60 10.69
C PRO A 32 12.90 17.40 11.54
N ALA A 33 13.76 17.01 12.49
CA ALA A 33 13.47 15.99 13.52
C ALA A 33 13.01 14.63 12.99
N LEU A 34 13.42 14.28 11.77
CA LEU A 34 13.05 13.03 11.11
C LEU A 34 13.45 11.79 11.95
N ASP A 35 14.61 11.87 12.58
CA ASP A 35 15.24 10.88 13.47
C ASP A 35 14.53 10.71 14.83
N ARG A 36 13.60 11.60 15.17
CA ARG A 36 12.81 11.52 16.42
C ARG A 36 11.55 10.68 16.28
N ASN A 37 11.29 10.11 15.11
CA ASN A 37 10.12 9.29 14.85
C ASN A 37 10.51 7.81 14.69
N THR A 38 9.59 6.92 15.03
CA THR A 38 9.73 5.49 14.78
C THR A 38 8.87 5.12 13.58
N PHE A 39 9.54 4.64 12.52
CA PHE A 39 8.90 4.15 11.30
C PHE A 39 8.58 2.66 11.44
N LEU A 40 7.36 2.29 11.07
CA LEU A 40 6.92 0.89 11.08
C LEU A 40 7.53 0.10 9.91
N PRO A 41 7.66 -1.24 10.00
CA PRO A 41 8.03 -2.05 8.84
C PRO A 41 7.07 -1.85 7.67
N GLY A 42 7.61 -1.50 6.50
CA GLY A 42 6.85 -1.10 5.32
C GLY A 42 6.49 0.39 5.26
N ALA A 43 6.89 1.20 6.23
CA ALA A 43 6.60 2.63 6.22
C ALA A 43 7.28 3.35 5.06
N VAL A 44 6.66 4.42 4.58
CA VAL A 44 7.17 5.23 3.48
C VAL A 44 7.19 6.69 3.85
N GLY A 45 8.18 7.42 3.35
CA GLY A 45 8.29 8.85 3.56
C GLY A 45 8.86 9.56 2.35
N ASP A 46 8.23 10.67 1.96
CA ASP A 46 8.67 11.49 0.85
C ASP A 46 8.61 12.97 1.20
N HIS A 47 9.58 13.70 0.66
CA HIS A 47 9.58 15.15 0.66
C HIS A 47 9.61 15.59 -0.80
N LEU A 48 8.45 16.04 -1.31
CA LEU A 48 8.12 16.16 -2.73
C LEU A 48 8.79 17.39 -3.36
N THR A 49 10.12 17.33 -3.43
CA THR A 49 11.03 18.41 -3.83
C THR A 49 11.73 18.07 -5.14
N SER A 50 12.22 19.09 -5.84
CA SER A 50 12.81 18.91 -7.17
C SER A 50 14.12 18.11 -7.20
N ALA A 51 14.85 18.05 -6.08
CA ALA A 51 16.16 17.43 -5.99
C ALA A 51 16.27 16.37 -4.87
N GLY A 52 15.16 15.94 -4.26
CA GLY A 52 15.19 14.88 -3.24
C GLY A 52 15.79 13.56 -3.76
N GLY A 53 15.73 13.30 -5.07
CA GLY A 53 16.35 12.14 -5.72
C GLY A 53 17.84 12.31 -6.01
N VAL A 54 18.43 13.49 -5.77
CA VAL A 54 19.89 13.69 -5.82
C VAL A 54 20.50 13.04 -4.59
N LEU A 55 20.91 11.77 -4.74
CA LEU A 55 21.25 10.93 -3.60
C LEU A 55 22.49 11.40 -2.82
N PHE A 56 23.48 11.99 -3.52
CA PHE A 56 24.76 12.36 -2.96
C PHE A 56 25.07 13.83 -3.27
N GLY A 57 24.92 14.70 -2.27
CA GLY A 57 25.11 16.15 -2.39
C GLY A 57 23.81 16.91 -2.68
N GLY A 58 23.93 18.14 -3.17
CA GLY A 58 22.79 19.03 -3.42
C GLY A 58 22.47 19.98 -2.27
N SER A 59 21.53 20.90 -2.52
CA SER A 59 21.07 21.91 -1.55
C SER A 59 19.79 21.54 -0.83
N GLN A 60 19.12 20.46 -1.25
CA GLN A 60 17.93 19.90 -0.61
C GLN A 60 18.31 18.61 0.12
N MET A 61 17.50 18.21 1.10
CA MET A 61 17.66 16.92 1.77
C MET A 61 17.64 15.79 0.72
N SER A 62 18.49 14.78 0.90
CA SER A 62 18.44 13.57 0.07
C SER A 62 17.32 12.66 0.56
N SER A 63 16.59 12.01 -0.35
CA SER A 63 15.57 11.02 0.02
C SER A 63 16.17 9.81 0.75
N LEU A 64 17.50 9.60 0.71
CA LEU A 64 18.18 8.61 1.57
C LEU A 64 17.98 8.88 3.06
N ALA A 65 17.74 10.14 3.46
CA ALA A 65 17.50 10.49 4.85
C ALA A 65 16.26 9.77 5.41
N TRP A 66 15.23 9.52 4.59
CA TRP A 66 14.06 8.74 4.98
C TRP A 66 14.43 7.30 5.35
N LEU A 67 15.29 6.67 4.55
CA LEU A 67 15.76 5.31 4.79
C LEU A 67 16.66 5.27 6.04
N GLN A 68 17.53 6.26 6.22
CA GLN A 68 18.36 6.38 7.42
C GLN A 68 17.54 6.56 8.70
N ALA A 69 16.40 7.24 8.62
CA ALA A 69 15.45 7.39 9.72
C ALA A 69 14.59 6.14 9.96
N GLY A 70 14.67 5.12 9.09
CA GLY A 70 13.98 3.83 9.25
C GLY A 70 12.77 3.62 8.33
N ALA A 71 12.49 4.53 7.39
CA ALA A 71 11.49 4.27 6.36
C ALA A 71 11.94 3.13 5.43
N THR A 72 11.00 2.29 5.02
CA THR A 72 11.26 1.16 4.12
C THR A 72 11.49 1.58 2.68
N GLY A 73 10.90 2.71 2.25
CA GLY A 73 11.17 3.27 0.94
C GLY A 73 10.75 4.72 0.82
N SER A 74 11.26 5.35 -0.23
CA SER A 74 11.05 6.76 -0.55
C SER A 74 11.13 6.98 -2.06
N TYR A 75 10.66 8.15 -2.50
CA TYR A 75 10.71 8.64 -3.86
C TYR A 75 11.27 10.07 -3.87
N GLY A 76 12.09 10.40 -4.86
CA GLY A 76 12.62 11.75 -5.03
C GLY A 76 12.85 12.10 -6.50
N ALA A 77 12.62 13.35 -6.89
CA ALA A 77 12.94 13.84 -8.23
C ALA A 77 14.43 14.14 -8.36
N VAL A 78 15.04 13.83 -9.51
CA VAL A 78 16.50 13.94 -9.73
C VAL A 78 16.92 15.21 -10.47
N VAL A 79 15.98 15.98 -11.03
CA VAL A 79 16.31 17.15 -11.87
C VAL A 79 15.25 18.25 -11.80
N GLU A 80 15.73 19.50 -11.79
CA GLU A 80 14.92 20.68 -12.08
C GLU A 80 14.84 20.91 -13.59
N PRO A 81 13.64 21.21 -14.10
CA PRO A 81 13.38 22.64 -14.29
C PRO A 81 12.05 23.15 -13.72
N CYS A 82 11.12 22.28 -13.30
CA CYS A 82 9.82 22.69 -12.75
C CYS A 82 9.30 21.67 -11.73
N ASN A 83 8.67 22.14 -10.64
CA ASN A 83 8.00 21.31 -9.64
C ASN A 83 6.59 20.85 -10.10
N PHE A 84 6.49 20.22 -11.26
CA PHE A 84 5.19 19.74 -11.76
C PHE A 84 4.63 18.64 -10.83
N PRO A 85 3.42 18.77 -10.28
CA PRO A 85 2.84 17.75 -9.40
C PRO A 85 2.81 16.35 -10.03
N ALA A 86 2.72 16.26 -11.36
CA ALA A 86 2.71 15.00 -12.11
C ALA A 86 4.01 14.16 -11.98
N LYS A 87 5.14 14.76 -11.59
CA LYS A 87 6.41 14.05 -11.37
C LYS A 87 6.49 13.41 -9.98
N PHE A 88 5.51 13.66 -9.12
CA PHE A 88 5.49 13.17 -7.76
C PHE A 88 4.39 12.13 -7.55
N PRO A 89 4.59 11.23 -6.58
CA PRO A 89 3.53 10.35 -6.14
C PRO A 89 2.39 11.18 -5.55
N VAL A 90 1.17 10.89 -5.97
CA VAL A 90 -0.02 11.39 -5.28
C VAL A 90 -0.20 10.56 -3.99
N PRO A 91 -0.05 11.15 -2.78
CA PRO A 91 -0.03 10.39 -1.53
C PRO A 91 -1.25 9.48 -1.34
N ALA A 92 -2.44 10.00 -1.66
CA ALA A 92 -3.68 9.26 -1.55
C ALA A 92 -3.72 8.01 -2.47
N ILE A 93 -3.09 8.08 -3.64
CA ILE A 93 -3.04 6.97 -4.61
C ILE A 93 -2.02 5.92 -4.15
N VAL A 94 -0.82 6.34 -3.70
CA VAL A 94 0.18 5.42 -3.09
C VAL A 94 -0.47 4.66 -1.95
N MET A 95 -1.08 5.38 -1.01
CA MET A 95 -1.75 4.79 0.14
C MET A 95 -2.86 3.83 -0.29
N ALA A 96 -3.71 4.21 -1.25
CA ALA A 96 -4.81 3.36 -1.70
C ALA A 96 -4.32 2.03 -2.28
N HIS A 97 -3.31 2.02 -3.14
CA HIS A 97 -2.74 0.80 -3.71
C HIS A 97 -2.01 -0.03 -2.66
N TYR A 98 -1.18 0.61 -1.84
CA TYR A 98 -0.39 -0.10 -0.85
C TYR A 98 -1.26 -0.77 0.21
N LEU A 99 -2.34 -0.11 0.63
CA LEU A 99 -3.32 -0.65 1.57
C LEU A 99 -4.20 -1.76 0.99
N GLN A 100 -4.22 -1.93 -0.33
CA GLN A 100 -4.84 -3.08 -1.01
C GLN A 100 -3.87 -4.27 -1.11
N GLY A 101 -2.69 -4.17 -0.51
CA GLY A 101 -1.70 -5.26 -0.47
C GLY A 101 -0.83 -5.36 -1.72
N GLU A 102 -0.85 -4.35 -2.59
CA GLU A 102 0.15 -4.22 -3.64
C GLU A 102 1.55 -4.02 -3.02
N THR A 103 2.59 -4.34 -3.79
CA THR A 103 3.97 -4.04 -3.41
C THR A 103 4.22 -2.53 -3.44
N LEU A 104 5.26 -2.09 -2.73
CA LEU A 104 5.58 -0.68 -2.63
C LEU A 104 5.89 -0.07 -4.01
N ILE A 105 6.63 -0.79 -4.85
CA ILE A 105 6.93 -0.31 -6.21
C ILE A 105 5.68 -0.19 -7.08
N GLU A 106 4.74 -1.12 -7.00
CA GLU A 106 3.48 -1.05 -7.75
C GLU A 106 2.66 0.16 -7.32
N ALA A 107 2.57 0.41 -6.01
CA ALA A 107 1.86 1.55 -5.45
C ALA A 107 2.46 2.89 -5.90
N TYR A 108 3.79 3.01 -5.88
CA TYR A 108 4.46 4.21 -6.39
C TYR A 108 4.26 4.39 -7.89
N TRP A 109 4.48 3.35 -8.70
CA TRP A 109 4.43 3.45 -10.15
C TRP A 109 3.05 3.83 -10.69
N LYS A 110 1.98 3.42 -9.99
CA LYS A 110 0.60 3.80 -10.31
C LYS A 110 0.22 5.20 -9.81
N SER A 111 1.02 5.79 -8.92
CA SER A 111 0.74 7.10 -8.31
C SER A 111 1.47 8.27 -8.97
N VAL A 112 2.44 8.00 -9.85
CA VAL A 112 3.25 9.01 -10.52
C VAL A 112 2.90 9.03 -12.01
N GLN A 113 2.47 10.18 -12.52
CA GLN A 113 2.10 10.32 -13.93
C GLN A 113 3.32 10.45 -14.85
N MET A 114 4.40 11.09 -14.36
CA MET A 114 5.63 11.33 -15.11
C MET A 114 6.86 10.78 -14.36
N PRO A 115 7.06 9.46 -14.32
CA PRO A 115 8.11 8.85 -13.50
C PRO A 115 9.53 9.04 -14.04
N GLY A 116 9.70 9.51 -15.28
CA GLY A 116 11.00 9.54 -15.98
C GLY A 116 12.08 10.43 -15.34
N GLN A 117 11.72 11.28 -14.38
CA GLN A 117 12.65 12.15 -13.64
C GLN A 117 12.66 11.86 -12.14
N GLY A 118 12.14 10.71 -11.72
CA GLY A 118 12.14 10.32 -10.33
C GLY A 118 12.90 9.04 -10.07
N LEU A 119 13.28 8.89 -8.82
CA LEU A 119 14.02 7.77 -8.32
C LEU A 119 13.26 7.16 -7.14
N PHE A 120 12.89 5.89 -7.31
CA PHE A 120 12.43 5.05 -6.21
C PHE A 120 13.64 4.46 -5.49
N ILE A 121 13.64 4.50 -4.16
CA ILE A 121 14.68 3.93 -3.30
C ILE A 121 14.07 3.14 -2.13
N GLY A 122 14.81 2.13 -1.66
CA GLY A 122 14.39 1.26 -0.56
C GLY A 122 14.00 -0.13 -1.04
N GLU A 123 13.03 -0.76 -0.36
CA GLU A 123 12.64 -2.15 -0.61
C GLU A 123 11.40 -2.24 -1.53
N PRO A 124 11.56 -2.53 -2.85
CA PRO A 124 10.46 -2.49 -3.81
C PRO A 124 9.36 -3.52 -3.54
N LEU A 125 9.71 -4.69 -3.00
CA LEU A 125 8.78 -5.80 -2.77
C LEU A 125 8.11 -5.75 -1.38
N ALA A 126 8.38 -4.72 -0.58
CA ALA A 126 7.69 -4.51 0.69
C ALA A 126 6.17 -4.50 0.45
N ARG A 127 5.42 -5.28 1.25
CA ARG A 127 3.97 -5.48 1.08
C ARG A 127 3.26 -5.76 2.43
N PRO A 128 3.36 -4.85 3.42
CA PRO A 128 2.90 -5.06 4.80
C PRO A 128 1.39 -5.33 4.91
N PHE A 129 0.61 -4.92 3.90
CA PHE A 129 -0.86 -5.10 3.89
C PHE A 129 -1.34 -6.31 3.07
N ALA A 130 -0.42 -7.12 2.51
CA ALA A 130 -0.73 -8.31 1.72
C ALA A 130 -1.03 -9.57 2.56
N GLY A 131 -0.95 -9.47 3.90
CA GLY A 131 -1.16 -10.63 4.77
C GLY A 131 -2.58 -11.21 4.66
N ILE A 132 -2.68 -12.53 4.65
CA ILE A 132 -3.94 -13.27 4.80
C ILE A 132 -3.92 -13.92 6.19
N ARG A 133 -4.94 -13.66 7.00
CA ARG A 133 -5.17 -14.39 8.25
C ARG A 133 -6.53 -15.07 8.19
N GLN A 134 -6.58 -16.32 8.62
CA GLN A 134 -7.83 -17.06 8.76
C GLN A 134 -8.10 -17.31 10.23
N HIS A 135 -9.35 -17.12 10.65
CA HIS A 135 -9.82 -17.50 11.97
C HIS A 135 -11.07 -18.36 11.81
N VAL A 136 -11.03 -19.57 12.36
CA VAL A 136 -12.17 -20.47 12.46
C VAL A 136 -12.76 -20.36 13.86
N GLY A 137 -14.06 -20.06 13.98
CA GLY A 137 -14.77 -19.88 15.24
C GLY A 137 -16.28 -19.82 15.03
N ASP A 138 -17.07 -20.19 16.05
CA ASP A 138 -18.54 -20.11 16.08
C ASP A 138 -19.27 -20.64 14.82
N GLY A 139 -18.80 -21.76 14.27
CA GLY A 139 -19.38 -22.35 13.07
C GLY A 139 -19.12 -21.55 11.79
N GLY A 140 -18.02 -20.79 11.71
CA GLY A 140 -17.65 -20.09 10.48
C GLY A 140 -16.16 -19.89 10.34
N MET A 141 -15.76 -19.44 9.16
CA MET A 141 -14.40 -19.01 8.87
C MET A 141 -14.38 -17.54 8.46
N THR A 142 -13.63 -16.73 9.19
CA THR A 142 -13.34 -15.35 8.79
C THR A 142 -11.96 -15.30 8.16
N ILE A 143 -11.88 -14.76 6.95
CA ILE A 143 -10.63 -14.46 6.26
C ILE A 143 -10.39 -12.96 6.34
N ALA A 144 -9.36 -12.54 7.07
CA ALA A 144 -8.85 -11.19 7.01
C ALA A 144 -7.83 -11.09 5.87
N ALA A 145 -8.21 -10.43 4.78
CA ALA A 145 -7.37 -10.22 3.61
C ALA A 145 -7.74 -8.89 2.94
N ARG A 146 -6.71 -8.17 2.45
CA ARG A 146 -6.89 -6.92 1.69
C ARG A 146 -6.57 -7.07 0.20
N LEU A 147 -6.05 -8.24 -0.18
CA LEU A 147 -5.61 -8.59 -1.54
C LEU A 147 -6.76 -8.76 -2.54
N LEU A 148 -8.00 -8.92 -2.07
CA LEU A 148 -9.14 -9.07 -2.98
C LEU A 148 -9.61 -7.69 -3.42
N THR A 149 -9.38 -7.39 -4.70
CA THR A 149 -9.92 -6.18 -5.32
C THR A 149 -11.46 -6.24 -5.35
N PRO A 150 -12.15 -5.09 -5.37
CA PRO A 150 -13.60 -5.09 -5.38
C PRO A 150 -14.18 -5.77 -6.63
N GLY A 151 -15.21 -6.59 -6.41
CA GLY A 151 -15.82 -7.38 -7.47
C GLY A 151 -16.57 -8.61 -6.96
N LEU A 152 -17.16 -9.34 -7.90
CA LEU A 152 -17.79 -10.62 -7.62
C LEU A 152 -16.76 -11.74 -7.77
N TYR A 153 -16.69 -12.61 -6.77
CA TYR A 153 -15.80 -13.76 -6.75
C TYR A 153 -16.60 -15.05 -6.76
N ASP A 154 -16.12 -16.02 -7.55
CA ASP A 154 -16.49 -17.43 -7.42
C ASP A 154 -15.62 -18.07 -6.35
N VAL A 155 -16.25 -18.60 -5.31
CA VAL A 155 -15.57 -19.33 -4.24
C VAL A 155 -15.57 -20.79 -4.65
N GLN A 156 -14.39 -21.37 -4.81
CA GLN A 156 -14.21 -22.74 -5.22
C GLN A 156 -13.53 -23.55 -4.11
N ALA A 157 -13.90 -24.83 -3.99
CA ALA A 157 -13.31 -25.76 -3.03
C ALA A 157 -12.78 -27.03 -3.70
N ALA A 158 -11.74 -27.60 -3.13
CA ALA A 158 -11.16 -28.88 -3.54
C ALA A 158 -10.66 -29.67 -2.32
N PRO A 159 -10.64 -31.01 -2.38
CA PRO A 159 -10.07 -31.85 -1.33
C PRO A 159 -8.53 -31.80 -1.28
N SER A 160 -7.88 -31.30 -2.33
CA SER A 160 -6.42 -31.15 -2.43
C SER A 160 -6.04 -29.80 -3.06
N MET A 161 -4.80 -29.34 -2.86
CA MET A 161 -4.28 -28.14 -3.53
C MET A 161 -4.35 -28.23 -5.07
N MET A 162 -4.27 -29.45 -5.60
CA MET A 162 -4.25 -29.75 -7.04
C MET A 162 -5.65 -29.73 -7.67
N GLY A 163 -6.72 -29.81 -6.88
CA GLY A 163 -8.09 -29.89 -7.38
C GLY A 163 -8.69 -31.31 -7.37
N PRO A 164 -9.77 -31.56 -8.14
CA PRO A 164 -10.47 -30.58 -8.97
C PRO A 164 -11.22 -29.55 -8.12
N TYR A 165 -11.13 -28.28 -8.52
CA TYR A 165 -11.86 -27.19 -7.86
C TYR A 165 -13.29 -27.11 -8.40
N ARG A 166 -14.26 -26.99 -7.49
CA ARG A 166 -15.69 -26.82 -7.83
C ARG A 166 -16.23 -25.59 -7.14
N SER A 167 -17.10 -24.85 -7.83
CA SER A 167 -17.80 -23.70 -7.24
C SER A 167 -18.67 -24.16 -6.07
N VAL A 168 -18.51 -23.49 -4.92
CA VAL A 168 -19.26 -23.72 -3.69
C VAL A 168 -20.04 -22.49 -3.23
N GLY A 169 -19.84 -21.34 -3.89
CA GLY A 169 -20.54 -20.12 -3.54
C GLY A 169 -20.01 -18.91 -4.29
N ARG A 170 -20.62 -17.76 -4.00
CA ARG A 170 -20.21 -16.48 -4.55
C ARG A 170 -20.02 -15.48 -3.43
N LEU A 171 -19.07 -14.58 -3.60
CA LEU A 171 -18.73 -13.56 -2.64
C LEU A 171 -18.63 -12.21 -3.34
N GLN A 172 -19.38 -11.22 -2.86
CA GLN A 172 -19.20 -9.83 -3.27
C GLN A 172 -18.16 -9.18 -2.35
N VAL A 173 -17.08 -8.65 -2.95
CA VAL A 173 -16.06 -7.89 -2.23
C VAL A 173 -16.28 -6.41 -2.55
N GLY A 174 -16.53 -5.61 -1.51
CA GLY A 174 -16.66 -4.16 -1.62
C GLY A 174 -15.32 -3.44 -1.51
N GLN A 175 -15.30 -2.16 -1.88
CA GLN A 175 -14.15 -1.27 -1.63
C GLN A 175 -13.79 -1.24 -0.14
N GLY A 176 -12.51 -1.41 0.18
CA GLY A 176 -12.01 -1.37 1.56
C GLY A 176 -12.38 -2.59 2.42
N THR A 177 -12.89 -3.68 1.83
CA THR A 177 -13.15 -4.93 2.56
C THR A 177 -11.85 -5.44 3.17
N ARG A 178 -11.84 -5.62 4.50
CA ARG A 178 -10.69 -6.17 5.24
C ARG A 178 -10.91 -7.60 5.71
N GLU A 179 -12.17 -7.96 5.92
CA GLU A 179 -12.60 -9.24 6.45
C GLU A 179 -13.74 -9.79 5.62
N ILE A 180 -13.65 -11.08 5.34
CA ILE A 180 -14.64 -11.84 4.60
C ILE A 180 -15.12 -12.93 5.54
N ARG A 181 -16.41 -12.89 5.87
CA ARG A 181 -17.05 -13.95 6.64
C ARG A 181 -17.59 -14.98 5.69
N LEU A 182 -17.06 -16.17 5.80
CA LEU A 182 -17.59 -17.36 5.17
C LEU A 182 -18.28 -18.12 6.31
N GLY A 183 -19.53 -18.55 6.09
CA GLY A 183 -20.29 -19.28 7.11
C GLY A 183 -19.67 -20.65 7.43
N LEU A 184 -20.50 -21.63 7.80
CA LEU A 184 -20.05 -23.02 7.96
C LEU A 184 -19.45 -23.52 6.64
N ILE A 185 -18.12 -23.62 6.56
CA ILE A 185 -17.44 -24.26 5.43
C ILE A 185 -16.60 -25.44 5.93
N PRO A 186 -16.69 -26.61 5.27
CA PRO A 186 -15.92 -27.78 5.66
C PRO A 186 -14.41 -27.57 5.42
N PRO A 187 -13.54 -28.36 6.08
CA PRO A 187 -12.11 -28.35 5.78
C PRO A 187 -11.84 -28.72 4.32
N ALA A 188 -11.29 -27.78 3.55
CA ALA A 188 -10.95 -27.94 2.13
C ALA A 188 -9.92 -26.89 1.70
N TYR A 189 -9.39 -27.05 0.48
CA TYR A 189 -8.60 -26.01 -0.18
C TYR A 189 -9.52 -25.05 -0.93
N TYR A 190 -9.47 -23.78 -0.55
CA TYR A 190 -10.33 -22.74 -1.12
C TYR A 190 -9.57 -21.86 -2.11
N ARG A 191 -10.26 -21.50 -3.19
CA ARG A 191 -9.79 -20.53 -4.19
C ARG A 191 -10.86 -19.48 -4.43
N PHE A 192 -10.44 -18.22 -4.52
CA PHE A 192 -11.29 -17.08 -4.86
C PHE A 192 -10.94 -16.62 -6.26
N VAL A 193 -11.82 -16.89 -7.23
CA VAL A 193 -11.61 -16.50 -8.63
C VAL A 193 -12.48 -15.28 -8.93
N ARG A 194 -11.87 -14.15 -9.27
CA ARG A 194 -12.62 -12.96 -9.67
C ARG A 194 -13.40 -13.27 -10.94
N ARG A 195 -14.68 -12.94 -10.97
CA ARG A 195 -15.47 -12.95 -12.20
C ARG A 195 -15.38 -11.57 -12.81
N ASP A 196 -14.84 -11.50 -14.02
CA ASP A 196 -14.90 -10.27 -14.78
C ASP A 196 -16.37 -9.92 -15.04
N ALA A 197 -16.71 -8.64 -14.86
CA ALA A 197 -17.97 -8.14 -15.39
C ALA A 197 -17.94 -8.38 -16.89
N THR A 198 -18.90 -9.15 -17.42
CA THR A 198 -19.06 -9.29 -18.86
C THR A 198 -19.14 -7.87 -19.43
N PRO A 199 -18.30 -7.49 -20.43
CA PRO A 199 -18.40 -6.16 -21.01
C PRO A 199 -19.82 -6.03 -21.56
N THR A 200 -20.60 -5.10 -21.02
CA THR A 200 -21.80 -4.63 -21.70
C THR A 200 -21.33 -4.05 -23.03
N ARG A 201 -21.66 -4.74 -24.12
CA ARG A 201 -21.45 -4.27 -25.50
C ARG A 201 -22.13 -2.94 -25.75
#